data_AF-A0A2G9Y3U6-F1
#
_entry.id   AF-A0A2G9Y3U6-F1
#
_cell.length_a   1.000
_cell.length_b   1.000
_cell.length_c   1.000
_cell.angle_alpha   90.00
_cell.angle_beta   90.00
_cell.angle_gamma   90.00
#
_symmetry.space_group_name_H-M   'P 1'
#
loop_
_entity.id
_entity.type
_entity.pdbx_description
1 polymer ?
#
loop_
_entity_poly.entity_id
_entity_poly.type
_entity_poly.pdbx_seq_one_letter_code
_entity_poly.pdbx_strand_id
1 'polypeptide(L)'
;MKKLWIVLLLVLLIILTGCPFKKQDKYIAKFYYLTSNVKELRYIAKEDFTTRKEVAYMFSIYFPQTVKINNNEIPFDIKMYPYPSLIYSAVKRGIVSMYPDKSFKPDEILIRYQLAIMLSKYILIVDPFFGANFREMKINDVSETFFAYKPIVMMISSGIMEAKNDSFYPNEIVSGYDIISYFYRVREFYR
;
A
#
# COMPACT_ATOMS: atom_id res chain seq x y z
N MET A 1 51.01 2.85 11.46
CA MET A 1 50.93 3.09 10.00
C MET A 1 49.97 2.13 9.27
N LYS A 2 50.07 0.79 9.41
CA LYS A 2 49.21 -0.18 8.70
C LYS A 2 47.69 -0.04 8.96
N LYS A 3 47.26 0.25 10.19
CA LYS A 3 45.82 0.45 10.52
C LYS A 3 45.20 1.67 9.82
N LEU A 4 45.96 2.75 9.65
CA LEU A 4 45.48 3.98 9.01
C LEU A 4 45.22 3.77 7.52
N TRP A 5 46.09 2.99 6.86
CA TRP A 5 45.95 2.61 5.46
C TRP A 5 44.73 1.72 5.20
N ILE A 6 44.44 0.78 6.11
CA ILE A 6 43.24 -0.09 6.00
C ILE A 6 41.95 0.75 6.10
N VAL A 7 41.91 1.73 7.01
CA VAL A 7 40.75 2.62 7.17
C VAL A 7 40.58 3.51 5.93
N LEU A 8 41.66 4.08 5.40
CA LEU A 8 41.64 4.87 4.16
C LEU A 8 41.18 4.05 2.96
N LEU A 9 41.63 2.80 2.82
CA LEU A 9 41.20 1.89 1.76
C LEU A 9 39.72 1.53 1.87
N LEU A 10 39.21 1.27 3.08
CA LEU A 10 37.79 0.99 3.33
C LEU A 10 36.91 2.20 3.02
N VAL A 11 37.34 3.41 3.41
CA VAL A 11 36.63 4.66 3.09
C VAL A 11 36.65 4.93 1.59
N LEU A 12 37.79 4.72 0.92
CA LEU A 12 37.91 4.86 -0.53
C LEU A 12 37.04 3.84 -1.27
N LEU A 13 36.98 2.58 -0.79
CA LEU A 13 36.06 1.56 -1.30
C LEU A 13 34.60 1.98 -1.13
N ILE A 14 34.18 2.48 0.04
CA ILE A 14 32.83 2.99 0.28
C ILE A 14 32.47 4.16 -0.65
N ILE A 15 33.43 5.03 -0.97
CA ILE A 15 33.23 6.16 -1.88
C ILE A 15 33.15 5.68 -3.34
N LEU A 16 33.99 4.72 -3.73
CA LEU A 16 34.10 4.22 -5.11
C LEU A 16 33.00 3.22 -5.47
N THR A 17 32.53 2.39 -4.53
CA THR A 17 31.49 1.37 -4.76
C THR A 17 30.09 1.84 -4.34
N GLY A 18 29.99 3.03 -3.73
CA GLY A 18 28.85 3.39 -2.90
C GLY A 18 28.87 2.65 -1.56
N CYS A 19 28.36 3.29 -0.52
CA CYS A 19 28.26 2.68 0.81
C CYS A 19 27.36 1.43 0.73
N PRO A 20 27.85 0.23 1.11
CA PRO A 20 27.06 -1.00 1.00
C PRO A 20 25.89 -1.02 2.00
N PHE A 21 25.92 -0.13 3.01
CA PHE A 21 24.81 0.10 3.91
C PHE A 21 23.87 1.16 3.33
N LYS A 22 23.09 0.76 2.32
CA LYS A 22 21.87 1.48 1.94
C LYS A 22 21.03 1.57 3.22
N LYS A 23 20.82 2.80 3.73
CA LYS A 23 19.97 3.07 4.90
C LYS A 23 18.72 2.22 4.74
N GLN A 24 18.50 1.25 5.63
CA GLN A 24 17.47 0.25 5.41
C GLN A 24 16.14 0.98 5.25
N ASP A 25 15.51 0.79 4.10
CA ASP A 25 14.26 1.46 3.80
C ASP A 25 13.24 1.07 4.87
N LYS A 26 12.84 2.03 5.70
CA LYS A 26 11.98 1.78 6.87
C LYS A 26 10.65 1.14 6.47
N TYR A 27 10.16 1.44 5.27
CA TYR A 27 8.91 0.89 4.74
C TYR A 27 9.09 -0.60 4.46
N ILE A 28 10.15 -0.97 3.74
CA ILE A 28 10.47 -2.37 3.41
C ILE A 28 10.83 -3.17 4.67
N ALA A 29 11.62 -2.60 5.58
CA ALA A 29 11.96 -3.25 6.84
C ALA A 29 10.71 -3.59 7.66
N LYS A 30 9.76 -2.65 7.74
CA LYS A 30 8.50 -2.88 8.45
C LYS A 30 7.65 -3.93 7.73
N PHE A 31 7.54 -3.87 6.41
CA PHE A 31 6.83 -4.86 5.62
C PHE A 31 7.38 -6.27 5.83
N TYR A 32 8.70 -6.44 5.81
CA TYR A 32 9.36 -7.74 6.04
C TYR A 32 9.16 -8.26 7.47
N TYR A 33 9.12 -7.37 8.46
CA TYR A 33 8.76 -7.71 9.82
C TYR A 33 7.31 -8.22 9.91
N LEU A 34 6.35 -7.51 9.31
CA LEU A 34 4.93 -7.88 9.32
C LEU A 34 4.64 -9.17 8.53
N THR A 35 5.46 -9.50 7.53
CA THR A 35 5.33 -10.69 6.69
C THR A 35 6.22 -11.86 7.13
N SER A 36 6.71 -11.86 8.37
CA SER A 36 7.60 -12.92 8.89
C SER A 36 7.00 -14.33 8.81
N ASN A 37 5.67 -14.44 8.98
CA ASN A 37 4.91 -15.69 8.94
C ASN A 37 4.24 -15.97 7.58
N VAL A 38 4.40 -15.08 6.60
CA VAL A 38 3.82 -15.20 5.25
C VAL A 38 4.87 -14.77 4.21
N LYS A 39 6.07 -15.34 4.32
CA LYS A 39 7.27 -14.88 3.59
C LYS A 39 7.09 -14.89 2.07
N GLU A 40 6.28 -15.78 1.54
CA GLU A 40 5.90 -15.81 0.13
C GLU A 40 5.41 -14.43 -0.34
N LEU A 41 4.63 -13.71 0.46
CA LEU A 41 4.08 -12.38 0.09
C LEU A 41 5.14 -11.27 -0.03
N ARG A 42 6.41 -11.54 0.30
CA ARG A 42 7.50 -10.56 0.17
C ARG A 42 7.84 -10.24 -1.29
N TYR A 43 7.41 -11.06 -2.25
CA TYR A 43 7.59 -10.78 -3.68
C TYR A 43 7.00 -9.41 -4.05
N ILE A 44 5.91 -9.00 -3.40
CA ILE A 44 5.22 -7.71 -3.60
C ILE A 44 6.21 -6.55 -3.58
N ALA A 45 7.21 -6.57 -2.69
CA ALA A 45 8.17 -5.47 -2.57
C ALA A 45 9.04 -5.22 -3.81
N LYS A 46 9.03 -6.13 -4.78
CA LYS A 46 9.85 -6.09 -6.00
C LYS A 46 9.04 -5.91 -7.28
N GLU A 47 7.71 -5.86 -7.18
CA GLU A 47 6.84 -5.75 -8.35
C GLU A 47 6.74 -4.32 -8.86
N ASP A 48 6.82 -4.15 -10.17
CA ASP A 48 6.65 -2.84 -10.83
C ASP A 48 5.18 -2.39 -10.86
N PHE A 49 4.25 -3.33 -10.68
CA PHE A 49 2.82 -3.08 -10.59
C PHE A 49 2.19 -3.94 -9.50
N THR A 50 1.03 -3.53 -9.01
CA THR A 50 0.32 -4.27 -7.98
C THR A 50 -1.09 -4.62 -8.42
N THR A 51 -1.65 -5.63 -7.79
CA THR A 51 -2.97 -6.17 -8.10
C THR A 51 -3.94 -5.98 -6.94
N ARG A 52 -5.25 -6.11 -7.22
CA ARG A 52 -6.31 -6.05 -6.20
C ARG A 52 -6.07 -7.02 -5.03
N LYS A 53 -5.59 -8.23 -5.33
CA LYS A 53 -5.19 -9.23 -4.34
C LYS A 53 -4.13 -8.72 -3.39
N GLU A 54 -3.11 -8.06 -3.92
CA GLU A 54 -1.98 -7.58 -3.11
C GLU A 54 -2.40 -6.46 -2.18
N VAL A 55 -3.23 -5.53 -2.65
CA VAL A 55 -3.84 -4.52 -1.78
C VAL A 55 -4.67 -5.16 -0.66
N ALA A 56 -5.42 -6.21 -0.96
CA ALA A 56 -6.19 -6.93 0.04
C ALA A 56 -5.28 -7.64 1.08
N TYR A 57 -4.16 -8.24 0.66
CA TYR A 57 -3.14 -8.73 1.59
C TYR A 57 -2.61 -7.60 2.48
N MET A 58 -2.28 -6.43 1.89
CA MET A 58 -1.73 -5.30 2.63
C MET A 58 -2.67 -4.83 3.75
N PHE A 59 -3.98 -4.77 3.52
CA PHE A 59 -4.96 -4.44 4.58
C PHE A 59 -4.95 -5.44 5.72
N SER A 60 -4.86 -6.74 5.41
CA SER A 60 -4.83 -7.79 6.43
C SER A 60 -3.49 -7.87 7.18
N ILE A 61 -2.38 -7.51 6.52
CA ILE A 61 -1.03 -7.51 7.09
C ILE A 61 -0.80 -6.29 7.99
N TYR A 62 -1.17 -5.08 7.53
CA TYR A 62 -0.92 -3.85 8.28
C TYR A 62 -1.96 -3.57 9.36
N PHE A 63 -3.20 -4.02 9.14
CA PHE A 63 -4.34 -3.74 10.01
C PHE A 63 -5.08 -5.03 10.36
N PRO A 64 -4.42 -5.97 11.07
CA PRO A 64 -5.02 -7.25 11.41
C PRO A 64 -6.26 -7.05 12.27
N GLN A 65 -7.37 -7.71 11.88
CA GLN A 65 -8.62 -7.76 12.63
C GLN A 65 -9.15 -9.18 12.63
N THR A 66 -9.81 -9.58 13.71
CA THR A 66 -10.45 -10.89 13.84
C THR A 66 -11.75 -10.90 13.04
N VAL A 67 -11.74 -11.63 11.92
CA VAL A 67 -12.93 -11.83 11.08
C VAL A 67 -13.22 -13.33 11.02
N LYS A 68 -14.42 -13.74 11.42
CA LYS A 68 -14.86 -15.12 11.25
C LYS A 68 -15.11 -15.38 9.76
N ILE A 69 -14.31 -16.25 9.16
CA ILE A 69 -14.41 -16.63 7.76
C ILE A 69 -14.62 -18.13 7.68
N ASN A 70 -15.75 -18.55 7.10
CA ASN A 70 -15.96 -19.95 6.78
C ASN A 70 -15.40 -20.23 5.38
N ASN A 71 -14.73 -21.38 5.17
CA ASN A 71 -14.08 -21.68 3.90
C ASN A 71 -15.07 -21.77 2.71
N ASN A 72 -16.33 -22.10 2.96
CA ASN A 72 -17.38 -22.10 1.93
C ASN A 72 -17.79 -20.69 1.47
N GLU A 73 -17.54 -19.65 2.27
CA GLU A 73 -17.86 -18.25 1.93
C GLU A 73 -16.83 -17.63 0.97
N ILE A 74 -15.59 -18.14 0.95
CA ILE A 74 -14.52 -17.57 0.14
C ILE A 74 -14.82 -17.81 -1.35
N PRO A 75 -14.86 -16.75 -2.18
CA PRO A 75 -15.04 -16.85 -3.62
C PRO A 75 -14.02 -17.76 -4.29
N PHE A 76 -14.43 -18.45 -5.35
CA PHE A 76 -13.57 -19.40 -6.07
C PHE A 76 -12.31 -18.74 -6.62
N ASP A 77 -12.45 -17.53 -7.18
CA ASP A 77 -11.31 -16.77 -7.69
C ASP A 77 -10.35 -16.28 -6.61
N ILE A 78 -10.77 -16.21 -5.34
CA ILE A 78 -9.87 -15.93 -4.22
C ILE A 78 -9.17 -17.21 -3.72
N LYS A 79 -9.88 -18.36 -3.70
CA LYS A 79 -9.37 -19.65 -3.19
C LYS A 79 -8.10 -20.14 -3.88
N MET A 80 -7.87 -19.71 -5.11
CA MET A 80 -6.72 -20.13 -5.92
C MET A 80 -5.38 -19.52 -5.48
N TYR A 81 -5.39 -18.54 -4.56
CA TYR A 81 -4.18 -17.84 -4.12
C TYR A 81 -3.77 -18.22 -2.70
N PRO A 82 -2.47 -18.09 -2.35
CA PRO A 82 -2.00 -18.29 -0.98
C PRO A 82 -2.77 -17.44 0.03
N TYR A 83 -2.99 -17.95 1.24
CA TYR A 83 -3.65 -17.21 2.31
C TYR A 83 -4.98 -16.54 1.90
N PRO A 84 -5.93 -17.29 1.30
CA PRO A 84 -7.15 -16.72 0.72
C PRO A 84 -8.03 -16.02 1.76
N SER A 85 -7.93 -16.43 3.03
CA SER A 85 -8.59 -15.76 4.17
C SER A 85 -8.09 -14.33 4.41
N LEU A 86 -6.81 -14.02 4.11
CA LEU A 86 -6.29 -12.65 4.21
C LEU A 86 -6.91 -11.74 3.15
N ILE A 87 -7.09 -12.24 1.92
CA ILE A 87 -7.78 -11.49 0.86
C ILE A 87 -9.25 -11.28 1.25
N TYR A 88 -9.93 -12.36 1.63
CA TYR A 88 -11.37 -12.31 1.91
C TYR A 88 -11.70 -11.53 3.19
N SER A 89 -10.77 -11.44 4.15
CA SER A 89 -10.91 -10.56 5.32
C SER A 89 -11.09 -9.09 4.91
N ALA A 90 -10.29 -8.59 3.96
CA ALA A 90 -10.44 -7.21 3.46
C ALA A 90 -11.80 -6.99 2.76
N VAL A 91 -12.34 -8.03 2.11
CA VAL A 91 -13.68 -8.01 1.51
C VAL A 91 -14.77 -7.98 2.58
N LYS A 92 -14.71 -8.88 3.58
CA LYS A 92 -15.69 -8.96 4.69
C LYS A 92 -15.72 -7.70 5.54
N ARG A 93 -14.59 -6.98 5.62
CA ARG A 93 -14.47 -5.67 6.28
C ARG A 93 -15.00 -4.51 5.44
N GLY A 94 -15.46 -4.75 4.20
CA GLY A 94 -16.00 -3.72 3.32
C GLY A 94 -14.96 -2.77 2.72
N ILE A 95 -13.66 -3.07 2.88
CA ILE A 95 -12.57 -2.20 2.43
C ILE A 95 -12.38 -2.36 0.91
N VAL A 96 -12.34 -3.61 0.45
CA VAL A 96 -12.23 -3.96 -0.98
C VAL A 96 -13.55 -4.60 -1.42
N SER A 97 -14.14 -4.09 -2.50
CA SER A 97 -15.46 -4.51 -2.96
C SER A 97 -15.36 -5.64 -3.99
N MET A 98 -16.29 -6.59 -3.97
CA MET A 98 -16.50 -7.54 -5.06
C MET A 98 -17.21 -6.84 -6.24
N TYR A 99 -17.11 -7.44 -7.42
CA TYR A 99 -17.85 -7.04 -8.60
C TYR A 99 -19.32 -7.51 -8.54
N PRO A 100 -20.24 -6.88 -9.30
CA PRO A 100 -21.65 -7.29 -9.35
C PRO A 100 -21.87 -8.76 -9.77
N ASP A 101 -20.95 -9.31 -10.55
CA ASP A 101 -20.93 -10.72 -10.99
C ASP A 101 -20.43 -11.70 -9.91
N LYS A 102 -20.20 -11.20 -8.67
CA LYS A 102 -19.65 -11.94 -7.53
C LYS A 102 -18.20 -12.41 -7.72
N SER A 103 -17.46 -11.85 -8.67
CA SER A 103 -16.00 -12.03 -8.77
C SER A 103 -15.25 -11.00 -7.90
N PHE A 104 -14.04 -11.34 -7.49
CA PHE A 104 -13.09 -10.43 -6.87
C PHE A 104 -12.09 -9.83 -7.86
N LYS A 105 -11.76 -10.57 -8.93
CA LYS A 105 -10.74 -10.24 -9.95
C LYS A 105 -9.36 -9.96 -9.34
N PRO A 106 -8.74 -10.97 -8.72
CA PRO A 106 -7.52 -10.82 -7.92
C PRO A 106 -6.33 -10.21 -8.68
N ASP A 107 -6.19 -10.52 -9.97
CA ASP A 107 -5.04 -10.11 -10.78
C ASP A 107 -5.26 -8.82 -11.59
N GLU A 108 -6.37 -8.11 -11.36
CA GLU A 108 -6.56 -6.78 -11.98
C GLU A 108 -5.52 -5.81 -11.44
N ILE A 109 -4.80 -5.16 -12.36
CA ILE A 109 -3.77 -4.16 -12.05
C ILE A 109 -4.43 -2.95 -11.39
N LEU A 110 -3.81 -2.50 -10.30
CA LEU A 110 -4.26 -1.37 -9.52
C LEU A 110 -3.64 -0.07 -10.03
N ILE A 111 -4.48 0.95 -10.13
CA ILE A 111 -4.07 2.33 -10.41
C ILE A 111 -4.31 3.27 -9.22
N ARG A 112 -3.65 4.43 -9.23
CA ARG A 112 -3.55 5.35 -8.08
C ARG A 112 -4.89 5.80 -7.52
N TYR A 113 -5.87 6.17 -8.36
CA TYR A 113 -7.17 6.59 -7.84
C TYR A 113 -7.94 5.45 -7.16
N GLN A 114 -7.79 4.20 -7.65
CA GLN A 114 -8.46 3.05 -7.06
C GLN A 114 -7.90 2.77 -5.67
N LEU A 115 -6.57 2.89 -5.51
CA LEU A 115 -5.94 2.78 -4.21
C LEU A 115 -6.41 3.88 -3.24
N ALA A 116 -6.50 5.13 -3.72
CA ALA A 116 -7.02 6.23 -2.90
C ALA A 116 -8.44 5.96 -2.40
N ILE A 117 -9.31 5.38 -3.22
CA ILE A 117 -10.65 4.93 -2.80
C ILE A 117 -10.56 3.87 -1.71
N MET A 118 -9.72 2.84 -1.88
CA MET A 118 -9.62 1.75 -0.90
C MET A 118 -9.04 2.24 0.45
N LEU A 119 -8.00 3.08 0.41
CA LEU A 119 -7.39 3.66 1.62
C LEU A 119 -8.37 4.62 2.32
N SER A 120 -9.04 5.51 1.59
CA SER A 120 -10.04 6.40 2.18
C SER A 120 -11.23 5.66 2.78
N LYS A 121 -11.69 4.58 2.15
CA LYS A 121 -12.71 3.68 2.73
C LYS A 121 -12.24 3.11 4.06
N TYR A 122 -11.02 2.57 4.12
CA TYR A 122 -10.47 2.07 5.39
C TYR A 122 -10.39 3.15 6.47
N ILE A 123 -9.91 4.34 6.11
CA ILE A 123 -9.83 5.49 7.02
C ILE A 123 -11.21 5.85 7.57
N LEU A 124 -12.24 5.93 6.73
CA LEU A 124 -13.61 6.25 7.15
C LEU A 124 -14.27 5.15 8.00
N ILE A 125 -13.84 3.89 7.84
CA ILE A 125 -14.28 2.79 8.72
C ILE A 125 -13.69 2.94 10.12
N VAL A 126 -12.43 3.38 10.22
CA VAL A 126 -11.72 3.52 11.51
C VAL A 126 -11.98 4.86 12.19
N ASP A 127 -12.13 5.92 11.39
CA ASP A 127 -12.43 7.28 11.81
C ASP A 127 -13.54 7.88 10.91
N PRO A 128 -14.82 7.70 11.29
CA PRO A 128 -15.95 8.19 10.51
C PRO A 128 -16.01 9.71 10.33
N PHE A 129 -15.30 10.47 11.17
CA PHE A 129 -15.28 11.93 11.15
C PHE A 129 -14.08 12.52 10.40
N PHE A 130 -13.17 11.69 9.88
CA PHE A 130 -11.97 12.12 9.18
C PHE A 130 -12.24 13.15 8.06
N GLY A 131 -13.38 13.01 7.38
CA GLY A 131 -13.81 13.91 6.29
C GLY A 131 -14.68 15.09 6.71
N ALA A 132 -14.91 15.33 8.01
CA ALA A 132 -15.84 16.35 8.49
C ALA A 132 -15.40 17.78 8.14
N ASN A 133 -14.09 18.02 8.11
CA ASN A 133 -13.49 19.31 7.74
C ASN A 133 -12.88 19.27 6.33
N PHE A 134 -13.52 18.55 5.40
CA PHE A 134 -13.06 18.48 4.02
C PHE A 134 -12.86 19.88 3.43
N ARG A 135 -11.70 20.10 2.80
CA ARG A 135 -11.38 21.32 2.08
C ARG A 135 -11.02 20.95 0.65
N GLU A 136 -11.58 21.67 -0.30
CA GLU A 136 -11.23 21.52 -1.70
C GLU A 136 -9.76 21.87 -1.91
N MET A 137 -9.15 21.13 -2.83
CA MET A 137 -7.76 21.29 -3.25
C MET A 137 -7.72 21.21 -4.77
N LYS A 138 -7.11 22.20 -5.41
CA LYS A 138 -6.88 22.16 -6.85
C LYS A 138 -5.80 21.12 -7.16
N ILE A 139 -6.12 20.19 -8.06
CA ILE A 139 -5.20 19.17 -8.58
C ILE A 139 -5.28 19.25 -10.10
N ASN A 140 -4.14 19.47 -10.77
CA ASN A 140 -4.11 19.85 -12.18
C ASN A 140 -4.76 18.82 -13.11
N ASP A 141 -4.68 17.53 -12.77
CA ASP A 141 -5.14 16.41 -13.58
C ASP A 141 -6.34 15.65 -12.96
N VAL A 142 -7.00 16.26 -11.96
CA VAL A 142 -8.19 15.69 -11.33
C VAL A 142 -9.28 16.76 -11.21
N SER A 143 -10.35 16.60 -12.00
CA SER A 143 -11.55 17.43 -11.89
C SER A 143 -12.23 17.25 -10.53
N GLU A 144 -12.78 18.32 -9.96
CA GLU A 144 -13.62 18.28 -8.75
C GLU A 144 -14.85 17.38 -8.90
N THR A 145 -15.34 17.21 -10.14
CA THR A 145 -16.45 16.33 -10.47
C THR A 145 -16.04 14.87 -10.67
N PHE A 146 -14.74 14.55 -10.60
CA PHE A 146 -14.27 13.18 -10.72
C PHE A 146 -14.75 12.35 -9.52
N PHE A 147 -15.28 11.16 -9.75
CA PHE A 147 -15.87 10.35 -8.67
C PHE A 147 -14.89 9.98 -7.55
N ALA A 148 -13.58 9.95 -7.85
CA ALA A 148 -12.54 9.72 -6.86
C ALA A 148 -11.91 11.01 -6.31
N TYR A 149 -12.40 12.21 -6.66
CA TYR A 149 -11.85 13.50 -6.23
C TYR A 149 -11.71 13.58 -4.71
N LYS A 150 -12.81 13.37 -3.98
CA LYS A 150 -12.80 13.42 -2.51
C LYS A 150 -11.83 12.41 -1.88
N PRO A 151 -11.84 11.11 -2.25
CA PRO A 151 -10.80 10.15 -1.85
C PRO A 151 -9.37 10.61 -2.11
N ILE A 152 -9.10 11.16 -3.30
CA ILE A 152 -7.77 11.64 -3.70
C ILE A 152 -7.33 12.80 -2.80
N VAL A 153 -8.18 13.83 -2.65
CA VAL A 153 -7.90 14.99 -1.79
C VAL A 153 -7.65 14.54 -0.35
N MET A 154 -8.47 13.63 0.19
CA MET A 154 -8.27 13.07 1.53
C MET A 154 -6.88 12.43 1.70
N MET A 155 -6.43 11.64 0.71
CA MET A 155 -5.13 10.96 0.79
C MET A 155 -3.95 11.91 0.63
N ILE A 156 -4.10 12.96 -0.17
CA ILE A 156 -3.07 14.01 -0.33
C ILE A 156 -3.00 14.87 0.94
N SER A 157 -4.15 15.36 1.43
CA SER A 157 -4.20 16.24 2.61
C SER A 157 -3.71 15.57 3.88
N SER A 158 -3.83 14.24 3.97
CA SER A 158 -3.33 13.45 5.09
C SER A 158 -1.85 13.11 5.00
N GLY A 159 -1.19 13.43 3.89
CA GLY A 159 0.19 13.03 3.60
C GLY A 159 0.38 11.53 3.34
N ILE A 160 -0.71 10.78 3.11
CA ILE A 160 -0.63 9.35 2.84
C ILE A 160 -0.18 9.10 1.40
N MET A 161 -0.78 9.76 0.41
CA MET A 161 -0.34 9.74 -0.98
C MET A 161 0.18 11.13 -1.38
N GLU A 162 1.09 11.20 -2.35
CA GLU A 162 1.64 12.47 -2.82
C GLU A 162 1.09 12.92 -4.17
N ALA A 163 0.98 14.23 -4.39
CA ALA A 163 0.97 14.81 -5.73
C ALA A 163 2.41 15.13 -6.16
N LYS A 164 2.70 15.06 -7.46
CA LYS A 164 3.98 15.48 -8.05
C LYS A 164 3.69 16.64 -9.00
N ASN A 165 4.34 17.78 -8.80
CA ASN A 165 4.11 19.01 -9.60
C ASN A 165 2.62 19.37 -9.70
N ASP A 166 1.91 19.36 -8.56
CA ASP A 166 0.47 19.64 -8.43
C ASP A 166 -0.47 18.69 -9.22
N SER A 167 0.04 17.54 -9.66
CA SER A 167 -0.72 16.48 -10.34
C SER A 167 -0.70 15.18 -9.55
N PHE A 168 -1.82 14.45 -9.55
CA PHE A 168 -1.99 13.19 -8.82
C PHE A 168 -1.72 11.95 -9.68
N TYR A 169 -1.86 12.06 -11.00
CA TYR A 169 -1.73 10.98 -11.98
C TYR A 169 -2.68 9.81 -11.70
N PRO A 170 -4.01 10.03 -11.75
CA PRO A 170 -4.99 9.07 -11.24
C PRO A 170 -4.92 7.68 -11.88
N ASN A 171 -4.51 7.60 -13.15
CA ASN A 171 -4.44 6.36 -13.93
C ASN A 171 -3.05 5.70 -13.96
N GLU A 172 -2.06 6.25 -13.24
CA GLU A 172 -0.77 5.59 -13.10
C GLU A 172 -0.91 4.28 -12.32
N ILE A 173 -0.12 3.28 -12.72
CA ILE A 173 0.00 2.02 -12.01
C ILE A 173 0.74 2.24 -10.69
N VAL A 174 0.36 1.48 -9.66
CA VAL A 174 1.03 1.54 -8.35
C VAL A 174 2.02 0.38 -8.21
N SER A 175 3.29 0.69 -7.93
CA SER A 175 4.30 -0.34 -7.69
C SER A 175 4.16 -0.98 -6.30
N GLY A 176 4.84 -2.11 -6.13
CA GLY A 176 4.96 -2.80 -4.84
C GLY A 176 5.55 -1.92 -3.74
N TYR A 177 6.56 -1.14 -4.08
CA TYR A 177 7.17 -0.18 -3.18
C TYR A 177 6.19 0.91 -2.75
N ASP A 178 5.44 1.47 -3.71
CA ASP A 178 4.48 2.54 -3.45
C ASP A 178 3.38 2.07 -2.49
N ILE A 179 2.75 0.91 -2.74
CA ILE A 179 1.74 0.37 -1.82
C ILE A 179 2.32 0.15 -0.41
N ILE A 180 3.53 -0.38 -0.29
CA ILE A 180 4.17 -0.60 1.02
C ILE A 180 4.38 0.72 1.76
N SER A 181 4.81 1.76 1.03
CA SER A 181 5.02 3.10 1.60
C SER A 181 3.71 3.73 2.06
N TYR A 182 2.63 3.63 1.27
CA TYR A 182 1.33 4.22 1.61
C TYR A 182 0.68 3.52 2.80
N PHE A 183 0.71 2.18 2.84
CA PHE A 183 0.20 1.41 3.98
C PHE A 183 0.99 1.67 5.27
N TYR A 184 2.31 1.88 5.16
CA TYR A 184 3.11 2.34 6.29
C TYR A 184 2.65 3.70 6.77
N ARG A 185 2.44 4.68 5.88
CA ARG A 185 1.99 6.03 6.26
C ARG A 185 0.62 5.98 6.93
N VAL A 186 -0.33 5.20 6.41
CA VAL A 186 -1.65 4.99 7.05
C VAL A 186 -1.47 4.43 8.47
N ARG A 187 -0.58 3.45 8.65
CA ARG A 187 -0.31 2.88 9.98
C ARG A 187 0.26 3.91 10.96
N GLU A 188 1.18 4.76 10.52
CA GLU A 188 1.77 5.78 11.39
C GLU A 188 0.84 6.99 11.60
N PHE A 189 -0.12 7.21 10.70
CA PHE A 189 -1.15 8.25 10.85
C PHE A 189 -2.02 8.04 12.11
N TYR A 190 -2.24 6.79 12.52
CA TYR A 190 -3.05 6.41 13.69
C TYR A 190 -2.23 6.01 14.93
N ARG A 191 -0.92 6.31 14.97
CA ARG A 191 -0.07 6.07 16.15
C ARG A 191 0.13 7.35 16.94
#